data_AF-A0A257HE21-F1
#
_entry.id   AF-A0A257HE21-F1
#
_cell.length_a   1.000
_cell.length_b   1.000
_cell.length_c   1.000
_cell.angle_alpha   90.00
_cell.angle_beta   90.00
_cell.angle_gamma   90.00
#
_symmetry.space_group_name_H-M   'P 1'
#
loop_
_entity.id
_entity.type
_entity.pdbx_description
1 polymer ?
#
loop_
_entity_poly.entity_id
_entity_poly.type
_entity_poly.pdbx_seq_one_letter_code
_entity_poly.pdbx_strand_id
1 'polypeptide(L)'
;MARAEGFDARYIQQPGPPQEPRILAVPARGLSFNFDLEPGVQLLEGMRRGFAARGFSSGVAELGTVALGPFTYVMPALSVDGKNAAFYSETFRPAGITRLEAGAITFGSRDGAPFFHCHALWQEADGKITGGHILPEEAIIAERISVTAFGLDGARFEGNPDPETNFKLFGPVAIPSSAPDTNCRAFAVRLRPNQDFAGALEALCKVQNIRRARIRGGVGSTIGSRLVGGIEVKNFATEVFIRRGIVEMDASGTPKAHLDVGLVDYTGGMASGTVINGDNPVLMTFELAVEELLS
;
A
#
# COMPACT_ATOMS: atom_id res chain seq x y z
N MET A 1 10.25 0.87 28.36
CA MET A 1 11.23 -0.17 27.96
C MET A 1 11.87 0.27 26.66
N ALA A 2 13.15 0.65 26.71
CA ALA A 2 13.91 1.03 25.52
C ALA A 2 14.13 -0.21 24.65
N ARG A 3 13.65 -0.21 23.41
CA ARG A 3 14.12 -1.13 22.37
C ARG A 3 15.14 -0.38 21.51
N ALA A 4 16.39 -0.77 21.78
CA ALA A 4 17.68 -0.54 21.16
C ALA A 4 17.78 0.25 19.84
N GLU A 5 18.67 1.25 19.86
CA GLU A 5 19.51 1.59 18.70
C GLU A 5 20.23 0.32 18.20
N GLY A 6 20.24 0.09 16.89
CA GLY A 6 20.91 -1.07 16.28
C GLY A 6 20.00 -2.24 15.92
N PHE A 7 18.82 -1.98 15.37
CA PHE A 7 17.96 -3.05 14.85
C PHE A 7 18.49 -3.56 13.49
N ASP A 8 19.31 -4.62 13.51
CA ASP A 8 19.77 -5.34 12.31
C ASP A 8 18.97 -6.64 12.07
N ALA A 9 17.84 -6.80 12.76
CA ALA A 9 16.99 -7.98 12.60
C ALA A 9 16.05 -7.80 11.39
N ARG A 10 16.23 -8.60 10.35
CA ARG A 10 15.33 -8.63 9.18
C ARG A 10 14.04 -9.44 9.44
N TYR A 11 13.65 -9.54 10.71
CA TYR A 11 12.53 -10.35 11.21
C TYR A 11 11.97 -9.72 12.48
N ILE A 12 10.64 -9.69 12.60
CA ILE A 12 9.90 -9.24 13.78
C ILE A 12 8.94 -10.35 14.20
N GLN A 13 9.05 -10.80 15.45
CA GLN A 13 8.06 -11.70 16.01
C GLN A 13 6.73 -10.97 16.18
N GLN A 14 5.74 -11.39 15.39
CA GLN A 14 4.36 -10.92 15.51
C GLN A 14 3.68 -11.52 16.76
N PRO A 15 2.68 -10.83 17.34
CA PRO A 15 2.06 -11.25 18.60
C PRO A 15 1.31 -12.59 18.48
N GLY A 16 0.77 -12.89 17.30
CA GLY A 16 0.10 -14.15 17.02
C GLY A 16 0.93 -15.16 16.25
N PRO A 17 0.43 -16.40 16.11
CA PRO A 17 1.11 -17.44 15.36
C PRO A 17 1.16 -17.08 13.87
N PRO A 18 2.29 -17.31 13.20
CA PRO A 18 2.41 -16.99 11.80
C PRO A 18 1.42 -17.78 10.91
N GLN A 19 0.82 -17.13 9.93
CA GLN A 19 -0.26 -17.72 9.12
C GLN A 19 0.20 -18.12 7.71
N GLU A 20 -0.19 -19.31 7.25
CA GLU A 20 -0.03 -19.76 5.87
C GLU A 20 -1.34 -19.66 5.07
N PRO A 21 -1.29 -19.45 3.74
CA PRO A 21 -0.09 -19.15 2.94
C PRO A 21 0.45 -17.73 3.21
N ARG A 22 1.76 -17.50 3.03
CA ARG A 22 2.36 -16.15 3.14
C ARG A 22 1.96 -15.17 2.05
N ILE A 23 1.65 -15.66 0.86
CA ILE A 23 1.15 -14.87 -0.26
C ILE A 23 -0.32 -15.23 -0.43
N LEU A 24 -1.20 -14.27 -0.15
CA LEU A 24 -2.62 -14.37 -0.46
C LEU A 24 -2.84 -13.69 -1.80
N ALA A 25 -3.26 -14.44 -2.81
CA ALA A 25 -3.54 -13.93 -4.14
C ALA A 25 -4.88 -14.46 -4.63
N VAL A 26 -5.81 -13.56 -4.91
CA VAL A 26 -7.12 -13.91 -5.48
C VAL A 26 -7.13 -13.49 -6.96
N PRO A 27 -7.39 -14.41 -7.90
CA PRO A 27 -7.51 -14.08 -9.32
C PRO A 27 -8.63 -13.08 -9.58
N ALA A 28 -8.40 -12.16 -10.50
CA ALA A 28 -9.33 -11.11 -10.90
C ALA A 28 -9.17 -10.76 -12.38
N ARG A 29 -10.09 -9.94 -12.88
CA ARG A 29 -9.89 -9.16 -14.11
C ARG A 29 -9.72 -7.69 -13.77
N GLY A 30 -8.91 -6.99 -14.56
CA GLY A 30 -8.52 -5.62 -14.27
C GLY A 30 -8.85 -4.63 -15.37
N LEU A 31 -8.98 -3.36 -14.98
CA LEU A 31 -9.00 -2.22 -15.88
C LEU A 31 -8.28 -1.03 -15.25
N SER A 32 -7.36 -0.41 -15.98
CA SER A 32 -6.80 0.89 -15.62
C SER A 32 -7.67 2.02 -16.17
N PHE A 33 -7.94 3.04 -15.36
CA PHE A 33 -8.74 4.18 -15.74
C PHE A 33 -8.38 5.42 -14.93
N ASN A 34 -8.80 6.59 -15.41
CA ASN A 34 -8.68 7.85 -14.68
C ASN A 34 -10.07 8.35 -14.26
N PHE A 35 -10.11 9.09 -13.15
CA PHE A 35 -11.27 9.87 -12.74
C PHE A 35 -10.83 11.11 -11.96
N ASP A 36 -11.71 12.09 -11.90
CA ASP A 36 -11.46 13.34 -11.19
C ASP A 36 -11.90 13.26 -9.73
N LEU A 37 -11.04 13.76 -8.85
CA LEU A 37 -11.34 14.12 -7.49
C LEU A 37 -11.80 15.57 -7.45
N GLU A 38 -12.95 15.80 -6.84
CA GLU A 38 -13.63 17.10 -6.81
C GLU A 38 -13.32 17.86 -5.51
N PRO A 39 -13.05 19.18 -5.56
CA PRO A 39 -12.91 20.01 -4.37
C PRO A 39 -14.13 19.91 -3.44
N GLY A 40 -13.89 19.95 -2.13
CA GLY A 40 -14.91 19.90 -1.09
C GLY A 40 -15.51 18.51 -0.85
N VAL A 41 -15.07 17.48 -1.59
CA VAL A 41 -15.48 16.09 -1.36
C VAL A 41 -14.48 15.40 -0.45
N GLN A 42 -14.96 14.52 0.44
CA GLN A 42 -14.07 13.64 1.21
C GLN A 42 -13.33 12.69 0.27
N LEU A 43 -12.04 12.47 0.52
CA LEU A 43 -11.20 11.61 -0.32
C LEU A 43 -11.80 10.20 -0.47
N LEU A 44 -12.32 9.62 0.61
CA LEU A 44 -12.96 8.30 0.59
C LEU A 44 -14.19 8.27 -0.31
N GLU A 45 -15.01 9.31 -0.25
CA GLU A 45 -16.19 9.44 -1.10
C GLU A 45 -15.82 9.67 -2.56
N GLY A 46 -14.76 10.44 -2.82
CA GLY A 46 -14.18 10.62 -4.17
C GLY A 46 -13.74 9.29 -4.77
N MET A 47 -13.00 8.47 -4.01
CA MET A 47 -12.63 7.11 -4.41
C MET A 47 -13.87 6.26 -4.68
N ARG A 48 -14.81 6.21 -3.75
CA ARG A 48 -16.04 5.41 -3.89
C ARG A 48 -16.81 5.77 -5.16
N ARG A 49 -16.99 7.07 -5.45
CA ARG A 49 -17.67 7.55 -6.66
C ARG A 49 -16.89 7.19 -7.92
N GLY A 50 -15.57 7.42 -7.92
CA GLY A 50 -14.70 7.17 -9.08
C GLY A 50 -14.67 5.71 -9.51
N PHE A 51 -14.51 4.80 -8.55
CA PHE A 51 -14.57 3.35 -8.81
C PHE A 51 -15.97 2.92 -9.26
N ALA A 52 -17.02 3.36 -8.55
CA ALA A 52 -18.40 2.99 -8.89
C ALA A 52 -18.83 3.48 -10.28
N ALA A 53 -18.38 4.66 -10.72
CA ALA A 53 -18.65 5.19 -12.05
C ALA A 53 -18.07 4.31 -13.18
N ARG A 54 -17.13 3.42 -12.85
CA ARG A 54 -16.53 2.45 -13.76
C ARG A 54 -16.97 1.01 -13.49
N GLY A 55 -17.96 0.82 -12.61
CA GLY A 55 -18.51 -0.50 -12.27
C GLY A 55 -17.67 -1.29 -11.27
N PHE A 56 -16.69 -0.67 -10.60
CA PHE A 56 -15.82 -1.34 -9.62
C PHE A 56 -16.23 -0.99 -8.19
N SER A 57 -16.11 -1.98 -7.30
CA SER A 57 -16.30 -1.80 -5.85
C SER A 57 -14.99 -1.82 -5.06
N SER A 58 -13.88 -2.17 -5.71
CA SER A 58 -12.56 -2.30 -5.09
C SER A 58 -11.45 -2.20 -6.13
N GLY A 59 -10.25 -1.90 -5.67
CA GLY A 59 -9.04 -1.83 -6.47
C GLY A 59 -8.00 -0.96 -5.80
N VAL A 60 -7.15 -0.34 -6.60
CA VAL A 60 -6.05 0.50 -6.12
C VAL A 60 -5.99 1.81 -6.90
N ALA A 61 -5.46 2.87 -6.29
CA ALA A 61 -5.23 4.15 -6.95
C ALA A 61 -3.84 4.70 -6.64
N GLU A 62 -3.29 5.44 -7.59
CA GLU A 62 -2.00 6.12 -7.50
C GLU A 62 -2.27 7.61 -7.24
N LEU A 63 -1.67 8.16 -6.19
CA LEU A 63 -1.77 9.57 -5.85
C LEU A 63 -0.51 10.29 -6.31
N GLY A 64 -0.69 11.34 -7.11
CA GLY A 64 0.34 12.33 -7.39
C GLY A 64 0.15 13.56 -6.50
N THR A 65 0.19 14.74 -7.11
CA THR A 65 0.08 16.03 -6.40
C THR A 65 -1.35 16.37 -5.97
N VAL A 66 -1.87 15.69 -4.94
CA VAL A 66 -3.22 15.94 -4.40
C VAL A 66 -3.15 16.99 -3.28
N ALA A 67 -3.97 18.04 -3.38
CA ALA A 67 -4.15 19.01 -2.32
C ALA A 67 -5.28 18.58 -1.39
N LEU A 68 -5.00 18.48 -0.08
CA LEU A 68 -5.95 18.07 0.95
C LEU A 68 -6.06 19.14 2.04
N GLY A 69 -7.28 19.40 2.51
CA GLY A 69 -7.55 20.37 3.57
C GLY A 69 -9.06 20.55 3.80
N PRO A 70 -9.59 20.28 5.01
CA PRO A 70 -8.97 19.64 6.18
C PRO A 70 -8.30 18.28 5.89
N PHE A 71 -7.25 17.98 6.66
CA PHE A 71 -6.42 16.78 6.51
C PHE A 71 -6.05 16.20 7.87
N THR A 72 -6.18 14.88 8.02
CA THR A 72 -5.84 14.15 9.23
C THR A 72 -5.03 12.89 8.89
N TYR A 73 -3.97 12.64 9.65
CA TYR A 73 -3.10 11.48 9.44
C TYR A 73 -2.53 10.93 10.77
N VAL A 74 -1.94 9.75 10.69
CA VAL A 74 -1.12 9.15 11.76
C VAL A 74 0.22 8.71 11.16
N MET A 75 1.24 8.61 12.01
CA MET A 75 2.57 8.11 11.67
C MET A 75 2.71 6.65 12.14
N PRO A 76 3.65 5.87 11.56
CA PRO A 76 4.10 4.65 12.22
C PRO A 76 4.63 4.99 13.61
N ALA A 77 4.39 4.11 14.57
CA ALA A 77 4.81 4.28 15.96
C ALA A 77 5.17 2.94 16.61
N LEU A 78 5.85 3.02 17.74
CA LEU A 78 6.13 1.86 18.58
C LEU A 78 4.86 1.45 19.34
N SER A 79 4.66 0.14 19.48
CA SER A 79 3.62 -0.42 20.33
C SER A 79 3.90 -0.10 21.80
N VAL A 80 2.89 0.39 22.52
CA VAL A 80 3.02 0.79 23.94
C VAL A 80 2.60 -0.30 24.93
N ASP A 81 1.77 -1.24 24.50
CA ASP A 81 1.21 -2.32 25.34
C ASP A 81 1.62 -3.73 24.88
N GLY A 82 2.34 -3.84 23.78
CA GLY A 82 2.83 -5.10 23.23
C GLY A 82 1.77 -5.97 22.55
N LYS A 83 0.52 -5.49 22.40
CA LYS A 83 -0.53 -6.25 21.69
C LYS A 83 -0.28 -6.33 20.18
N ASN A 84 0.44 -5.35 19.64
CA ASN A 84 0.92 -5.32 18.26
C ASN A 84 2.46 -5.16 18.26
N ALA A 85 3.14 -5.51 17.17
CA ALA A 85 4.60 -5.32 17.07
C ALA A 85 4.99 -3.84 16.81
N ALA A 86 4.11 -3.08 16.18
CA ALA A 86 4.15 -1.64 15.95
C ALA A 86 2.71 -1.12 15.92
N PHE A 87 2.51 0.19 16.05
CA PHE A 87 1.20 0.81 16.09
C PHE A 87 1.18 2.13 15.33
N TYR A 88 0.08 2.87 15.43
CA TYR A 88 -0.03 4.25 14.96
C TYR A 88 0.28 5.23 16.08
N SER A 89 0.80 6.39 15.71
CA SER A 89 1.01 7.52 16.61
C SER A 89 -0.32 8.11 17.11
N GLU A 90 -0.22 9.20 17.87
CA GLU A 90 -1.34 10.13 17.99
C GLU A 90 -1.75 10.70 16.62
N THR A 91 -2.97 11.25 16.57
CA THR A 91 -3.53 11.82 15.34
C THR A 91 -3.07 13.25 15.13
N PHE A 92 -2.54 13.54 13.93
CA PHE A 92 -2.11 14.87 13.53
C PHE A 92 -3.15 15.54 12.64
N ARG A 93 -3.34 16.85 12.82
CA ARG A 93 -4.29 17.69 12.09
C ARG A 93 -3.61 19.01 11.67
N PRO A 94 -2.75 18.99 10.64
CA PRO A 94 -2.06 20.20 10.20
C PRO A 94 -3.07 21.26 9.73
N ALA A 95 -2.72 22.53 9.95
CA ALA A 95 -3.52 23.65 9.46
C ALA A 95 -3.25 23.91 7.97
N GLY A 96 -4.24 24.47 7.28
CA GLY A 96 -4.11 24.86 5.87
C GLY A 96 -4.20 23.68 4.90
N ILE A 97 -3.60 23.86 3.72
CA ILE A 97 -3.60 22.85 2.65
C ILE A 97 -2.30 22.05 2.74
N THR A 98 -2.43 20.74 2.88
CA THR A 98 -1.34 19.77 2.72
C THR A 98 -1.30 19.29 1.28
N ARG A 99 -0.12 19.26 0.67
CA ARG A 99 0.08 18.82 -0.71
C ARG A 99 0.84 17.50 -0.72
N LEU A 100 0.17 16.43 -1.15
CA LEU A 100 0.82 15.16 -1.41
C LEU A 100 1.84 15.32 -2.54
N GLU A 101 2.97 14.65 -2.45
CA GLU A 101 3.93 14.52 -3.54
C GLU A 101 3.65 13.24 -4.33
N ALA A 102 3.52 12.13 -3.60
CA ALA A 102 3.21 10.82 -4.13
C ALA A 102 2.57 9.95 -3.04
N GLY A 103 1.73 9.00 -3.44
CA GLY A 103 1.12 8.03 -2.55
C GLY A 103 0.42 6.91 -3.30
N ALA A 104 -0.07 5.93 -2.55
CA ALA A 104 -0.92 4.88 -3.10
C ALA A 104 -2.11 4.60 -2.18
N ILE A 105 -3.19 4.13 -2.77
CA ILE A 105 -4.42 3.73 -2.09
C ILE A 105 -4.73 2.28 -2.44
N THR A 106 -5.11 1.49 -1.44
CA THR A 106 -5.97 0.33 -1.64
C THR A 106 -7.38 0.65 -1.21
N PHE A 107 -8.35 0.43 -2.08
CA PHE A 107 -9.76 0.73 -1.86
C PHE A 107 -10.59 -0.55 -1.81
N GLY A 108 -11.48 -0.65 -0.83
CA GLY A 108 -12.34 -1.81 -0.64
C GLY A 108 -13.39 -1.55 0.44
N SER A 109 -13.68 -2.58 1.24
CA SER A 109 -14.65 -2.50 2.33
C SER A 109 -14.05 -2.85 3.68
N ARG A 110 -14.52 -2.18 4.74
CA ARG A 110 -14.25 -2.56 6.14
C ARG A 110 -15.52 -2.41 6.94
N ASP A 111 -15.86 -3.42 7.74
CA ASP A 111 -17.06 -3.42 8.57
C ASP A 111 -18.35 -3.11 7.78
N GLY A 112 -18.43 -3.60 6.53
CA GLY A 112 -19.58 -3.41 5.64
C GLY A 112 -19.67 -2.03 4.95
N ALA A 113 -18.74 -1.12 5.20
CA ALA A 113 -18.70 0.22 4.60
C ALA A 113 -17.48 0.39 3.67
N PRO A 114 -17.55 1.33 2.69
CA PRO A 114 -16.39 1.74 1.90
C PRO A 114 -15.24 2.18 2.81
N PHE A 115 -14.03 1.74 2.52
CA PHE A 115 -12.84 2.11 3.27
C PHE A 115 -11.62 2.09 2.35
N PHE A 116 -10.55 2.79 2.75
CA PHE A 116 -9.27 2.69 2.06
C PHE A 116 -8.09 2.63 3.02
N HIS A 117 -6.96 2.11 2.55
CA HIS A 117 -5.66 2.22 3.20
C HIS A 117 -4.76 3.05 2.31
N CYS A 118 -4.13 4.09 2.86
CA CYS A 118 -3.32 5.01 2.08
C CYS A 118 -2.05 5.42 2.82
N HIS A 119 -0.91 5.27 2.15
CA HIS A 119 0.34 5.92 2.54
C HIS A 119 0.74 6.94 1.47
N ALA A 120 1.32 8.05 1.91
CA ALA A 120 1.83 9.11 1.04
C ALA A 120 2.99 9.86 1.69
N LEU A 121 3.74 10.61 0.88
CA LEU A 121 4.62 11.70 1.32
C LEU A 121 4.00 13.03 0.91
N TRP A 122 4.20 14.08 1.70
CA TRP A 122 3.59 15.39 1.48
C TRP A 122 4.37 16.55 2.11
N GLN A 123 3.96 17.75 1.75
CA GLN A 123 4.35 19.00 2.38
C GLN A 123 3.13 19.68 3.02
N GLU A 124 3.24 20.02 4.30
CA GLU A 124 2.24 20.78 5.06
C GLU A 124 2.35 22.28 4.76
N ALA A 125 1.32 23.06 5.10
CA ALA A 125 1.26 24.49 4.78
C ALA A 125 2.36 25.35 5.44
N ASP A 126 2.91 24.89 6.56
CA ASP A 126 4.03 25.52 7.27
C ASP A 126 5.41 25.14 6.68
N GLY A 127 5.42 24.31 5.63
CA GLY A 127 6.62 23.86 4.94
C GLY A 127 7.18 22.53 5.44
N LYS A 128 6.61 21.94 6.51
CA LYS A 128 7.05 20.62 7.01
C LYS A 128 6.85 19.55 5.95
N ILE A 129 7.92 18.81 5.66
CA ILE A 129 7.89 17.64 4.77
C ILE A 129 7.81 16.40 5.66
N THR A 130 6.81 15.56 5.42
CA THR A 130 6.61 14.31 6.15
C THR A 130 5.83 13.33 5.29
N GLY A 131 5.56 12.13 5.79
CA GLY A 131 4.61 11.21 5.19
C GLY A 131 3.94 10.37 6.25
N GLY A 132 3.12 9.40 5.85
CA GLY A 132 2.50 8.45 6.78
C GLY A 132 1.14 7.97 6.27
N HIS A 133 0.27 7.62 7.21
CA HIS A 133 -1.02 7.03 6.95
C HIS A 133 -2.15 8.05 6.98
N ILE A 134 -2.85 8.20 5.86
CA ILE A 134 -3.99 9.12 5.74
C ILE A 134 -5.24 8.47 6.33
N LEU A 135 -5.92 9.17 7.25
CA LEU A 135 -7.19 8.68 7.81
C LEU A 135 -8.31 8.88 6.79
N PRO A 136 -9.01 7.82 6.33
CA PRO A 136 -9.90 7.90 5.18
C PRO A 136 -11.09 8.85 5.31
N GLU A 137 -11.63 8.96 6.52
CA GLU A 137 -12.87 9.68 6.81
C GLU A 137 -12.61 11.17 7.11
N GLU A 138 -11.35 11.58 7.24
CA GLU A 138 -10.96 12.91 7.73
C GLU A 138 -10.03 13.67 6.73
N ALA A 139 -10.08 13.32 5.44
CA ALA A 139 -9.34 14.02 4.39
C ALA A 139 -10.30 14.61 3.35
N ILE A 140 -10.22 15.92 3.12
CA ILE A 140 -11.07 16.65 2.15
C ILE A 140 -10.21 17.13 0.98
N ILE A 141 -10.66 16.89 -0.23
CA ILE A 141 -9.99 17.34 -1.46
C ILE A 141 -10.11 18.87 -1.55
N ALA A 142 -8.99 19.56 -1.67
CA ALA A 142 -8.95 21.02 -1.76
C ALA A 142 -8.96 21.52 -3.21
N GLU A 143 -8.40 20.76 -4.14
CA GLU A 143 -8.26 21.14 -5.55
C GLU A 143 -8.64 19.97 -6.46
N ARG A 144 -9.18 20.29 -7.64
CA ARG A 144 -9.57 19.29 -8.62
C ARG A 144 -8.32 18.60 -9.16
N ILE A 145 -8.30 17.27 -9.17
CA ILE A 145 -7.20 16.51 -9.74
C ILE A 145 -7.67 15.20 -10.35
N SER A 146 -7.07 14.83 -11.48
CA SER A 146 -7.28 13.50 -12.07
C SER A 146 -6.32 12.49 -11.46
N VAL A 147 -6.84 11.34 -11.04
CA VAL A 147 -6.05 10.23 -10.48
C VAL A 147 -6.17 8.98 -11.34
N THR A 148 -5.09 8.20 -11.38
CA THR A 148 -5.07 6.89 -12.04
C THR A 148 -5.49 5.82 -11.05
N ALA A 149 -6.41 4.95 -11.46
CA ALA A 149 -6.84 3.79 -10.71
C ALA A 149 -6.77 2.51 -11.53
N PHE A 150 -6.84 1.40 -10.80
CA PHE A 150 -6.95 0.06 -11.34
C PHE A 150 -8.06 -0.68 -10.59
N GLY A 151 -9.17 -0.91 -11.27
CA GLY A 151 -10.34 -1.62 -10.74
C GLY A 151 -10.17 -3.13 -10.84
N LEU A 152 -10.73 -3.85 -9.87
CA LEU A 152 -10.70 -5.31 -9.80
C LEU A 152 -12.12 -5.89 -9.89
N ASP A 153 -12.29 -6.88 -10.77
CA ASP A 153 -13.50 -7.69 -10.90
C ASP A 153 -13.21 -9.16 -10.56
N GLY A 154 -14.12 -9.80 -9.82
CA GLY A 154 -13.92 -11.16 -9.28
C GLY A 154 -13.14 -11.21 -7.96
N ALA A 155 -12.55 -10.10 -7.53
CA ALA A 155 -11.89 -9.95 -6.23
C ALA A 155 -12.13 -8.56 -5.65
N ARG A 156 -12.13 -8.45 -4.32
CA ARG A 156 -12.09 -7.17 -3.60
C ARG A 156 -11.13 -7.23 -2.42
N PHE A 157 -10.70 -6.08 -1.94
CA PHE A 157 -10.04 -5.95 -0.65
C PHE A 157 -11.07 -5.79 0.47
N GLU A 158 -10.92 -6.59 1.52
CA GLU A 158 -11.76 -6.51 2.71
C GLU A 158 -10.92 -6.46 3.99
N GLY A 159 -11.21 -5.46 4.84
CA GLY A 159 -10.54 -5.23 6.11
C GLY A 159 -11.07 -6.20 7.18
N ASN A 160 -10.27 -7.19 7.53
CA ASN A 160 -10.65 -8.26 8.48
C ASN A 160 -9.67 -8.35 9.65
N PRO A 161 -10.10 -8.80 10.83
CA PRO A 161 -9.18 -9.12 11.93
C PRO A 161 -8.12 -10.13 11.49
N ASP A 162 -6.87 -9.81 11.79
CA ASP A 162 -5.71 -10.61 11.45
C ASP A 162 -5.10 -11.22 12.72
N PRO A 163 -5.13 -12.56 12.88
CA PRO A 163 -4.69 -13.20 14.11
C PRO A 163 -3.16 -13.20 14.28
N GLU A 164 -2.37 -12.90 13.23
CA GLU A 164 -0.91 -12.82 13.34
C GLU A 164 -0.49 -11.48 13.96
N THR A 165 -1.07 -10.38 13.48
CA THR A 165 -0.64 -9.02 13.83
C THR A 165 -1.54 -8.30 14.84
N ASN A 166 -2.71 -8.85 15.15
CA ASN A 166 -3.78 -8.22 15.95
C ASN A 166 -4.34 -6.91 15.37
N PHE A 167 -4.14 -6.64 14.08
CA PHE A 167 -4.79 -5.54 13.37
C PHE A 167 -6.04 -6.00 12.61
N LYS A 168 -6.92 -5.05 12.25
CA LYS A 168 -7.81 -5.24 11.09
C LYS A 168 -7.04 -4.82 9.83
N LEU A 169 -6.78 -5.76 8.93
CA LEU A 169 -5.96 -5.54 7.74
C LEU A 169 -6.74 -5.89 6.48
N PHE A 170 -6.52 -5.14 5.41
CA PHE A 170 -7.04 -5.51 4.10
C PHE A 170 -6.40 -6.81 3.63
N GLY A 171 -7.24 -7.74 3.21
CA GLY A 171 -6.85 -8.92 2.45
C GLY A 171 -7.77 -9.12 1.25
N PRO A 172 -7.28 -9.76 0.18
CA PRO A 172 -8.11 -10.06 -0.97
C PRO A 172 -9.12 -11.16 -0.63
N VAL A 173 -10.36 -10.98 -1.07
CA VAL A 173 -11.42 -12.00 -1.02
C VAL A 173 -12.02 -12.17 -2.41
N ALA A 174 -12.36 -13.41 -2.76
CA ALA A 174 -13.07 -13.71 -4.00
C ALA A 174 -14.53 -13.25 -3.89
N ILE A 175 -15.04 -12.63 -4.93
CA ILE A 175 -16.44 -12.22 -5.04
C ILE A 175 -16.99 -12.61 -6.41
N PRO A 176 -18.32 -12.77 -6.56
CA PRO A 176 -18.92 -12.91 -7.87
C PRO A 176 -18.54 -11.72 -8.76
N SER A 177 -18.21 -12.01 -10.02
CA SER A 177 -17.95 -10.97 -11.02
C SER A 177 -19.22 -10.14 -11.24
N SER A 178 -19.07 -8.82 -11.30
CA SER A 178 -20.13 -7.91 -11.74
C SER A 178 -20.04 -7.58 -13.24
N ALA A 179 -19.12 -8.25 -13.94
CA ALA A 179 -18.82 -8.11 -15.37
C ALA A 179 -18.68 -6.66 -15.87
N PRO A 180 -17.90 -5.78 -15.20
CA PRO A 180 -17.55 -4.49 -15.77
C PRO A 180 -16.62 -4.66 -16.97
N ASP A 181 -16.40 -3.57 -17.73
CA ASP A 181 -15.37 -3.55 -18.76
C ASP A 181 -13.99 -3.85 -18.13
N THR A 182 -13.32 -4.89 -18.64
CA THR A 182 -11.98 -5.30 -18.19
C THR A 182 -11.15 -5.77 -19.37
N ASN A 183 -9.83 -5.56 -19.33
CA ASN A 183 -8.95 -5.82 -20.47
C ASN A 183 -7.71 -6.67 -20.15
N CYS A 184 -7.50 -7.03 -18.88
CA CYS A 184 -6.34 -7.83 -18.46
C CYS A 184 -6.70 -8.83 -17.37
N ARG A 185 -5.89 -9.89 -17.27
CA ARG A 185 -5.85 -10.75 -16.10
C ARG A 185 -5.11 -10.03 -14.98
N ALA A 186 -5.62 -10.14 -13.76
CA ALA A 186 -5.06 -9.48 -12.61
C ALA A 186 -5.16 -10.35 -11.35
N PHE A 187 -4.50 -9.91 -10.28
CA PHE A 187 -4.60 -10.52 -8.96
C PHE A 187 -4.71 -9.44 -7.89
N ALA A 188 -5.64 -9.62 -6.95
CA ALA A 188 -5.65 -8.89 -5.69
C ALA A 188 -4.72 -9.62 -4.72
N VAL A 189 -3.75 -8.92 -4.13
CA VAL A 189 -2.68 -9.55 -3.36
C VAL A 189 -2.52 -8.94 -1.98
N ARG A 190 -2.31 -9.79 -0.98
CA ARG A 190 -1.77 -9.43 0.34
C ARG A 190 -0.55 -10.28 0.65
N LEU A 191 0.53 -9.63 1.06
CA LEU A 191 1.74 -10.25 1.58
C LEU A 191 1.72 -10.16 3.11
N ARG A 192 1.89 -11.31 3.77
CA ARG A 192 1.99 -11.42 5.23
C ARG A 192 3.39 -11.06 5.76
N PRO A 193 3.55 -10.81 7.08
CA PRO A 193 4.82 -10.44 7.70
C PRO A 193 6.01 -11.34 7.37
N ASN A 194 7.21 -10.79 7.57
CA ASN A 194 8.50 -11.49 7.61
C ASN A 194 8.92 -12.22 6.32
N GLN A 195 8.40 -11.78 5.17
CA GLN A 195 8.90 -12.16 3.85
C GLN A 195 9.32 -10.92 3.08
N ASP A 196 10.35 -11.03 2.23
CA ASP A 196 10.73 -9.96 1.32
C ASP A 196 9.61 -9.69 0.29
N PHE A 197 9.15 -8.45 0.18
CA PHE A 197 8.00 -8.16 -0.67
C PHE A 197 8.33 -8.23 -2.18
N ALA A 198 9.57 -7.92 -2.57
CA ALA A 198 10.00 -8.05 -3.96
C ALA A 198 10.06 -9.53 -4.38
N GLY A 199 10.72 -10.37 -3.59
CA GLY A 199 10.81 -11.81 -3.80
C GLY A 199 9.46 -12.51 -3.75
N ALA A 200 8.53 -12.06 -2.91
CA ALA A 200 7.16 -12.58 -2.88
C ALA A 200 6.41 -12.30 -4.20
N LEU A 201 6.59 -11.12 -4.80
CA LEU A 201 6.01 -10.78 -6.10
C LEU A 201 6.64 -11.59 -7.25
N GLU A 202 7.96 -11.80 -7.22
CA GLU A 202 8.67 -12.67 -8.15
C GLU A 202 8.14 -14.12 -8.06
N ALA A 203 7.98 -14.64 -6.84
CA ALA A 203 7.44 -15.97 -6.58
C ALA A 203 5.98 -16.12 -7.07
N LEU A 204 5.14 -15.10 -6.83
CA LEU A 204 3.78 -15.08 -7.33
C LEU A 204 3.75 -15.14 -8.86
N CYS A 205 4.53 -14.29 -9.54
CA CYS A 205 4.58 -14.28 -11.00
C CYS A 205 5.05 -15.62 -11.56
N LYS A 206 6.05 -16.24 -10.92
CA LYS A 206 6.53 -17.58 -11.28
C LYS A 206 5.41 -18.62 -11.19
N VAL A 207 4.72 -18.70 -10.05
CA VAL A 207 3.63 -19.67 -9.81
C VAL A 207 2.46 -19.46 -10.78
N GLN A 208 2.15 -18.20 -11.12
CA GLN A 208 1.05 -17.83 -12.00
C GLN A 208 1.42 -17.84 -13.49
N ASN A 209 2.66 -18.22 -13.84
CA ASN A 209 3.21 -18.18 -15.20
C ASN A 209 3.12 -16.80 -15.87
N ILE A 210 3.25 -15.73 -15.08
CA ILE A 210 3.20 -14.35 -15.56
C ILE A 210 4.62 -13.95 -16.00
N ARG A 211 4.79 -13.66 -17.29
CA ARG A 211 6.09 -13.25 -17.86
C ARG A 211 6.42 -11.80 -17.57
N ARG A 212 5.40 -10.94 -17.55
CA ARG A 212 5.54 -9.52 -17.31
C ARG A 212 4.32 -9.03 -16.56
N ALA A 213 4.54 -8.28 -15.49
CA ALA A 213 3.49 -7.71 -14.68
C ALA A 213 3.78 -6.25 -14.36
N ARG A 214 2.72 -5.46 -14.25
CA ARG A 214 2.76 -4.17 -13.57
C ARG A 214 2.21 -4.32 -12.16
N ILE A 215 2.92 -3.75 -11.20
CA ILE A 215 2.44 -3.65 -9.83
C ILE A 215 1.66 -2.35 -9.71
N ARG A 216 0.38 -2.47 -9.36
CA ARG A 216 -0.57 -1.36 -9.25
C ARG A 216 -0.84 -1.07 -7.79
N GLY A 217 -0.88 0.22 -7.45
CA GLY A 217 -0.93 0.66 -6.06
C GLY A 217 0.24 0.07 -5.28
N GLY A 218 -0.01 -0.34 -4.04
CA GLY A 218 0.99 -0.91 -3.16
C GLY A 218 1.10 -0.09 -1.89
N VAL A 219 0.47 -0.57 -0.82
CA VAL A 219 0.49 0.06 0.50
C VAL A 219 0.89 -1.01 1.52
N GLY A 220 1.81 -0.71 2.41
CA GLY A 220 2.26 -1.67 3.39
C GLY A 220 3.22 -1.10 4.41
N SER A 221 3.81 -2.00 5.20
CA SER A 221 4.90 -1.65 6.11
C SER A 221 6.06 -2.64 5.96
N THR A 222 7.26 -2.16 6.18
CA THR A 222 8.49 -2.95 6.11
C THR A 222 9.29 -2.84 7.39
N ILE A 223 10.09 -3.86 7.65
CA ILE A 223 11.05 -3.91 8.75
C ILE A 223 12.28 -3.10 8.31
N GLY A 224 12.20 -1.78 8.43
CA GLY A 224 13.16 -0.87 7.80
C GLY A 224 13.17 -1.03 6.27
N SER A 225 14.16 -0.49 5.59
CA SER A 225 14.30 -0.64 4.14
C SER A 225 15.73 -0.45 3.66
N ARG A 226 16.11 -1.21 2.61
CA ARG A 226 17.36 -1.04 1.88
C ARG A 226 17.07 -0.68 0.43
N LEU A 227 17.59 0.46 -0.01
CA LEU A 227 17.43 0.96 -1.37
C LEU A 227 18.77 0.95 -2.12
N VAL A 228 18.69 0.88 -3.44
CA VAL A 228 19.84 1.03 -4.34
C VAL A 228 20.54 2.36 -4.07
N GLY A 229 21.87 2.38 -4.20
CA GLY A 229 22.69 3.56 -3.87
C GLY A 229 23.10 3.65 -2.41
N GLY A 230 22.83 2.62 -1.60
CA GLY A 230 23.29 2.52 -0.21
C GLY A 230 22.43 3.29 0.79
N ILE A 231 21.21 3.67 0.40
CA ILE A 231 20.25 4.33 1.30
C ILE A 231 19.62 3.26 2.19
N GLU A 232 19.65 3.49 3.50
CA GLU A 232 19.12 2.58 4.50
C GLU A 232 18.20 3.33 5.46
N VAL A 233 17.00 2.78 5.67
CA VAL A 233 16.10 3.17 6.76
C VAL A 233 16.10 2.04 7.79
N LYS A 234 16.75 2.29 8.93
CA LYS A 234 17.03 1.26 9.94
C LYS A 234 15.84 0.95 10.84
N ASN A 235 14.94 1.91 11.01
CA ASN A 235 13.84 1.81 11.95
C ASN A 235 12.81 0.77 11.48
N PHE A 236 12.53 -0.23 12.31
CA PHE A 236 11.70 -1.37 11.91
C PHE A 236 10.23 -1.01 11.64
N ALA A 237 9.69 0.04 12.27
CA ALA A 237 8.35 0.52 12.02
C ALA A 237 8.40 1.56 10.89
N THR A 238 8.36 1.06 9.65
CA THR A 238 8.40 1.87 8.43
C THR A 238 7.14 1.64 7.60
N GLU A 239 6.43 2.71 7.29
CA GLU A 239 5.33 2.71 6.32
C GLU A 239 5.88 2.93 4.92
N VAL A 240 5.30 2.24 3.93
CA VAL A 240 5.77 2.25 2.55
C VAL A 240 4.60 2.26 1.58
N PHE A 241 4.83 2.87 0.41
CA PHE A 241 4.00 2.68 -0.78
C PHE A 241 4.87 2.50 -2.02
N ILE A 242 4.31 1.83 -3.03
CA ILE A 242 4.97 1.67 -4.33
C ILE A 242 4.61 2.85 -5.22
N ARG A 243 5.62 3.54 -5.74
CA ARG A 243 5.50 4.61 -6.74
C ARG A 243 5.44 4.05 -8.15
N ARG A 244 6.23 3.01 -8.41
CA ARG A 244 6.28 2.30 -9.69
C ARG A 244 6.77 0.87 -9.46
N GLY A 245 6.12 -0.11 -10.05
CA GLY A 245 6.59 -1.49 -10.00
C GLY A 245 6.36 -2.24 -11.30
N ILE A 246 7.38 -2.97 -11.73
CA ILE A 246 7.33 -3.96 -12.81
C ILE A 246 7.96 -5.25 -12.31
N VAL A 247 7.39 -6.39 -12.71
CA VAL A 247 8.06 -7.68 -12.65
C VAL A 247 8.25 -8.15 -14.09
N GLU A 248 9.46 -8.50 -14.47
CA GLU A 248 9.78 -9.00 -15.82
C GLU A 248 10.84 -10.10 -15.75
N MET A 249 10.91 -10.91 -16.81
CA MET A 249 11.91 -11.98 -16.87
C MET A 249 13.30 -11.39 -17.07
N ASP A 250 14.25 -11.81 -16.24
CA ASP A 250 15.67 -11.54 -16.45
C ASP A 250 16.26 -12.37 -17.62
N ALA A 251 17.55 -12.21 -17.88
CA ALA A 251 18.26 -12.94 -18.93
C ALA A 251 18.25 -14.47 -18.75
N SER A 252 18.01 -14.97 -17.53
CA SER A 252 17.89 -16.41 -17.22
C SER A 252 16.46 -16.94 -17.38
N GLY A 253 15.49 -16.07 -17.69
CA GLY A 253 14.07 -16.42 -17.71
C GLY A 253 13.44 -16.52 -16.31
N THR A 254 14.05 -15.88 -15.30
CA THR A 254 13.53 -15.83 -13.94
C THR A 254 12.83 -14.48 -13.70
N PRO A 255 11.63 -14.44 -13.09
CA PRO A 255 10.98 -13.17 -12.76
C PRO A 255 11.84 -12.32 -11.83
N LYS A 256 12.00 -11.04 -12.17
CA LYS A 256 12.70 -10.04 -11.38
C LYS A 256 11.83 -8.82 -11.15
N ALA A 257 11.68 -8.42 -9.89
CA ALA A 257 10.94 -7.23 -9.52
C ALA A 257 11.83 -5.98 -9.56
N HIS A 258 11.30 -4.89 -10.09
CA HIS A 258 11.89 -3.55 -10.08
C HIS A 258 10.87 -2.60 -9.45
N LEU A 259 11.07 -2.26 -8.18
CA LEU A 259 10.08 -1.56 -7.35
C LEU A 259 10.70 -0.27 -6.81
N ASP A 260 10.13 0.86 -7.22
CA ASP A 260 10.40 2.18 -6.67
C ASP A 260 9.35 2.50 -5.60
N VAL A 261 9.81 2.94 -4.44
CA VAL A 261 8.96 3.17 -3.27
C VAL A 261 9.18 4.56 -2.67
N GLY A 262 8.17 5.04 -1.95
CA GLY A 262 8.32 6.10 -0.95
C GLY A 262 8.02 5.53 0.44
N LEU A 263 8.74 6.00 1.45
CA LEU A 263 8.62 5.47 2.81
C LEU A 263 8.90 6.51 3.89
N VAL A 264 8.38 6.25 5.07
CA VAL A 264 8.60 7.04 6.30
C VAL A 264 8.66 6.12 7.51
N ASP A 265 9.59 6.37 8.42
CA ASP A 265 9.70 5.64 9.68
C ASP A 265 9.08 6.39 10.86
N TYR A 266 8.98 5.70 12.00
CA TYR A 266 8.35 6.25 13.21
C TYR A 266 9.08 7.44 13.85
N THR A 267 10.29 7.77 13.39
CA THR A 267 11.06 8.95 13.80
C THR A 267 10.93 10.11 12.79
N GLY A 268 10.17 9.92 11.70
CA GLY A 268 10.05 10.88 10.60
C GLY A 268 11.16 10.75 9.56
N GLY A 269 12.02 9.72 9.64
CA GLY A 269 13.03 9.43 8.63
C GLY A 269 12.35 9.00 7.33
N MET A 270 12.61 9.73 6.25
CA MET A 270 12.01 9.47 4.93
C MET A 270 13.06 9.08 3.90
N ALA A 271 12.65 8.23 2.96
CA ALA A 271 13.42 7.97 1.75
C ALA A 271 12.49 7.67 0.58
N SER A 272 13.04 7.75 -0.63
CA SER A 272 12.40 7.23 -1.83
C SER A 272 13.45 6.67 -2.77
N GLY A 273 13.10 5.63 -3.52
CA GLY A 273 14.00 5.01 -4.47
C GLY A 273 13.69 3.54 -4.74
N THR A 274 14.55 2.92 -5.52
CA THR A 274 14.42 1.51 -5.89
C THR A 274 14.90 0.60 -4.77
N VAL A 275 14.08 -0.37 -4.36
CA VAL A 275 14.44 -1.33 -3.32
C VAL A 275 15.49 -2.33 -3.78
N ILE A 276 16.27 -2.85 -2.83
CA ILE A 276 17.10 -4.03 -3.02
C ILE A 276 16.25 -5.28 -2.80
N ASN A 277 16.14 -6.15 -3.81
CA ASN A 277 15.36 -7.38 -3.70
C ASN A 277 15.99 -8.36 -2.70
N GLY A 278 15.16 -9.07 -1.94
CA GLY A 278 15.57 -10.02 -0.92
C GLY A 278 15.90 -9.39 0.44
N ASP A 279 15.81 -8.06 0.55
CA ASP A 279 16.23 -7.33 1.73
C ASP A 279 15.28 -6.19 2.09
N ASN A 280 13.97 -6.43 1.98
CA ASN A 280 12.92 -5.53 2.44
C ASN A 280 11.71 -6.35 2.96
N PRO A 281 11.81 -6.96 4.16
CA PRO A 281 10.75 -7.81 4.68
C PRO A 281 9.54 -6.99 5.14
N VAL A 282 8.35 -7.53 4.88
CA VAL A 282 7.08 -6.97 5.34
C VAL A 282 7.02 -6.97 6.87
N LEU A 283 6.63 -5.83 7.46
CA LEU A 283 6.36 -5.74 8.90
C LEU A 283 4.96 -6.28 9.21
N MET A 284 3.89 -5.57 8.83
CA MET A 284 2.51 -5.97 9.16
C MET A 284 1.76 -6.59 7.99
N THR A 285 1.80 -5.91 6.85
CA THR A 285 1.07 -6.31 5.64
C THR A 285 1.62 -5.54 4.45
N PHE A 286 1.38 -6.07 3.26
CA PHE A 286 1.56 -5.34 2.01
C PHE A 286 0.47 -5.72 1.03
N GLU A 287 -0.31 -4.75 0.58
CA GLU A 287 -1.49 -4.94 -0.26
C GLU A 287 -1.32 -4.20 -1.59
N LEU A 288 -1.62 -4.89 -2.68
CA LEU A 288 -1.38 -4.42 -4.06
C LEU A 288 -2.20 -5.22 -5.07
N ALA A 289 -2.28 -4.71 -6.29
CA ALA A 289 -2.76 -5.48 -7.42
C ALA A 289 -1.61 -5.81 -8.41
N VAL A 290 -1.64 -7.02 -8.95
CA VAL A 290 -0.71 -7.46 -10.01
C VAL A 290 -1.50 -7.52 -11.32
N GLU A 291 -1.14 -6.65 -12.26
CA GLU A 291 -1.68 -6.61 -13.63
C GLU A 291 -0.77 -7.42 -14.55
N GLU A 292 -1.28 -8.47 -15.19
CA GLU A 292 -0.53 -9.18 -16.23
C GLU A 292 -0.45 -8.33 -17.50
N LEU A 293 0.77 -8.09 -17.97
CA LEU A 293 1.03 -7.39 -19.22
C LEU A 293 1.25 -8.42 -20.31
N LEU A 294 0.35 -8.44 -21.30
CA LEU A 294 0.56 -9.24 -22.50
C LEU A 294 1.78 -8.67 -23.25
N SER A 295 2.71 -9.56 -23.56
CA SER A 295 3.90 -9.28 -24.38
C SER A 295 3.53 -9.11 -25.84
#